data_AF-A0A971FS15-F1
#
_entry.id   AF-A0A971FS15-F1
#
_cell.length_a   1.000
_cell.length_b   1.000
_cell.length_c   1.000
_cell.angle_alpha   90.00
_cell.angle_beta   90.00
_cell.angle_gamma   90.00
#
_symmetry.space_group_name_H-M   'P 1'
#
loop_
_entity.id
_entity.type
_entity.pdbx_description
1 polymer ?
#
loop_
_entity_poly.entity_id
_entity_poly.type
_entity_poly.pdbx_seq_one_letter_code
_entity_poly.pdbx_strand_id
1 'polypeptide(L)'
;MKKSFVFYMIPLSLCLFFSACSDDNDADTVKPVISLHEPEDGDELRIGSDVHFEADFSDNEMLGSYMVEIHNNFDGHDHKVAATRAEGSEPFFFKKSYDLSGQRNAHVHHHDIVIPANATPGNYHLMIYCTDAAGNQSLVARSIVLSHEAEHHHEHGEEHDDEHHDHHED
;
A
#
# COMPACT_ATOMS: atom_id res chain seq x y z
N MET A 1 67.59 -8.83 40.62
CA MET A 1 66.35 -9.08 41.39
C MET A 1 65.18 -9.04 40.41
N LYS A 2 64.48 -10.17 40.34
CA LYS A 2 63.37 -10.59 39.46
C LYS A 2 62.16 -9.64 39.64
N LYS A 3 61.72 -8.99 38.56
CA LYS A 3 60.49 -8.19 38.54
C LYS A 3 59.39 -9.01 37.87
N SER A 4 58.49 -9.52 38.70
CA SER A 4 57.40 -10.43 38.36
C SER A 4 56.33 -9.71 37.54
N PHE A 5 55.86 -10.36 36.49
CA PHE A 5 54.72 -9.95 35.69
C PHE A 5 53.44 -10.50 36.35
N VAL A 6 52.46 -9.65 36.64
CA VAL A 6 51.15 -10.07 37.16
C VAL A 6 50.08 -9.49 36.24
N PHE A 7 49.46 -10.38 35.46
CA PHE A 7 48.23 -10.14 34.70
C PHE A 7 47.05 -10.23 35.67
N TYR A 8 46.20 -9.20 35.72
CA TYR A 8 44.92 -9.27 36.42
C TYR A 8 43.78 -9.27 35.39
N MET A 9 43.17 -10.45 35.24
CA MET A 9 41.93 -10.71 34.51
C MET A 9 40.76 -9.99 35.19
N ILE A 10 40.14 -9.04 34.50
CA ILE A 10 38.83 -8.49 34.87
C ILE A 10 37.76 -9.28 34.12
N PRO A 11 36.89 -10.07 34.77
CA PRO A 11 35.72 -10.61 34.11
C PRO A 11 34.69 -9.50 33.90
N LEU A 12 34.50 -9.10 32.65
CA LEU A 12 33.39 -8.22 32.23
C LEU A 12 32.10 -9.03 32.35
N SER A 13 31.45 -8.92 33.50
CA SER A 13 30.10 -9.43 33.73
C SER A 13 29.15 -8.72 32.77
N LEU A 14 28.78 -9.43 31.69
CA LEU A 14 27.72 -9.03 30.78
C LEU A 14 26.40 -9.42 31.45
N CYS A 15 25.85 -8.52 32.24
CA CYS A 15 24.44 -8.57 32.62
C CYS A 15 23.62 -8.41 31.33
N LEU A 16 23.25 -9.53 30.71
CA LEU A 16 22.16 -9.57 29.75
C LEU A 16 20.89 -9.29 30.55
N PHE A 17 20.44 -8.04 30.54
CA PHE A 17 19.08 -7.69 30.95
C PHE A 17 18.14 -8.29 29.90
N PHE A 18 17.74 -9.56 30.09
CA PHE A 18 16.51 -10.05 29.51
C PHE A 18 15.39 -9.33 30.25
N SER A 19 14.99 -8.17 29.74
CA SER A 19 13.70 -7.59 30.06
C SER A 19 12.65 -8.53 29.46
N ALA A 20 12.27 -9.56 30.21
CA ALA A 20 11.09 -10.34 29.93
C ALA A 20 9.91 -9.37 30.08
N CYS A 21 9.40 -8.88 28.95
CA CYS A 21 8.14 -8.15 28.95
C CYS A 21 7.04 -9.18 29.18
N SER A 22 6.72 -9.40 30.45
CA SER A 22 5.47 -10.01 30.87
C SER A 22 4.57 -8.87 31.32
N ASP A 23 3.74 -8.37 30.41
CA ASP A 23 2.59 -7.54 30.77
C ASP A 23 1.35 -8.23 30.20
N ASP A 24 0.56 -8.81 31.10
CA ASP A 24 -0.84 -9.20 30.91
C ASP A 24 -1.69 -7.91 30.79
N ASN A 25 -1.45 -7.12 29.73
CA ASN A 25 -2.43 -6.18 29.21
C ASN A 25 -3.06 -6.85 28.00
N ASP A 26 -4.38 -6.77 27.86
CA ASP A 26 -5.11 -7.20 26.67
C ASP A 26 -4.61 -6.38 25.46
N ALA A 27 -3.49 -6.80 24.87
CA ALA A 27 -2.90 -6.16 23.71
C ALA A 27 -3.81 -6.39 22.51
N ASP A 28 -4.01 -5.35 21.70
CA ASP A 28 -4.76 -5.49 20.48
C ASP A 28 -4.01 -6.42 19.51
N THR A 29 -4.69 -7.51 19.14
CA THR A 29 -4.18 -8.57 18.25
C THR A 29 -5.09 -8.79 17.05
N VAL A 30 -6.15 -8.02 16.92
CA VAL A 30 -7.07 -8.09 15.79
C VAL A 30 -6.47 -7.25 14.66
N LYS A 31 -6.53 -7.77 13.44
CA LYS A 31 -5.95 -7.10 12.27
C LYS A 31 -6.97 -6.13 11.66
N PRO A 32 -6.50 -5.03 11.03
CA PRO A 32 -7.38 -4.15 10.29
C PRO A 32 -7.98 -4.87 9.08
N VAL A 33 -9.12 -4.39 8.60
CA VAL A 33 -9.82 -4.89 7.42
C VAL A 33 -9.62 -3.91 6.26
N ILE A 34 -9.40 -4.46 5.07
CA ILE A 34 -9.24 -3.71 3.83
C ILE A 34 -10.34 -4.16 2.86
N SER A 35 -11.12 -3.22 2.35
CA SER A 35 -12.03 -3.42 1.21
C SER A 35 -11.53 -2.56 0.07
N LEU A 36 -10.77 -3.16 -0.84
CA LEU A 36 -10.31 -2.51 -2.06
C LEU A 36 -11.41 -2.58 -3.12
N HIS A 37 -11.89 -1.43 -3.55
CA HIS A 37 -12.92 -1.29 -4.58
C HIS A 37 -12.29 -1.17 -5.96
N GLU A 38 -11.33 -0.25 -6.11
CA GLU A 38 -10.61 -0.05 -7.37
C GLU A 38 -9.11 0.18 -7.14
N PRO A 39 -8.23 -0.39 -7.98
CA PRO A 39 -8.52 -1.31 -9.09
C PRO A 39 -9.02 -2.70 -8.67
N GLU A 40 -9.86 -3.32 -9.50
CA GLU A 40 -10.31 -4.71 -9.37
C GLU A 40 -9.21 -5.72 -9.79
N ASP A 41 -9.46 -7.00 -9.53
CA ASP A 41 -8.53 -8.06 -9.96
C ASP A 41 -8.65 -8.29 -11.47
N GLY A 42 -7.54 -8.11 -12.18
CA GLY A 42 -7.45 -8.22 -13.63
C GLY A 42 -7.59 -6.90 -14.38
N ASP A 43 -7.76 -5.78 -13.68
CA ASP A 43 -7.93 -4.47 -14.31
C ASP A 43 -6.74 -4.05 -15.18
N GLU A 44 -7.06 -3.35 -16.26
CA GLU A 44 -6.09 -2.82 -17.20
C GLU A 44 -5.89 -1.32 -16.95
N LEU A 45 -4.71 -0.94 -16.46
CA LEU A 45 -4.37 0.44 -16.14
C LEU A 45 -3.55 1.09 -17.25
N ARG A 46 -3.88 2.34 -17.54
CA ARG A 46 -3.29 3.06 -18.67
C ARG A 46 -1.91 3.62 -18.35
N ILE A 47 -0.92 3.22 -19.14
CA ILE A 47 0.44 3.76 -19.11
C ILE A 47 0.43 5.25 -19.49
N GLY A 48 1.15 6.07 -18.72
CA GLY A 48 1.21 7.51 -18.91
C GLY A 48 0.04 8.27 -18.25
N SER A 49 -0.81 7.58 -17.48
CA SER A 49 -1.96 8.15 -16.77
C SER A 49 -1.86 7.91 -15.26
N ASP A 50 -2.71 8.59 -14.52
CA ASP A 50 -2.99 8.33 -13.11
C ASP A 50 -3.87 7.08 -12.93
N VAL A 51 -3.76 6.45 -11.77
CA VAL A 51 -4.59 5.33 -11.34
C VAL A 51 -5.64 5.86 -10.38
N HIS A 52 -6.91 5.55 -10.68
CA HIS A 52 -8.01 5.74 -9.77
C HIS A 52 -7.94 4.67 -8.67
N PHE A 53 -7.77 5.11 -7.43
CA PHE A 53 -7.65 4.23 -6.27
C PHE A 53 -8.76 4.53 -5.28
N GLU A 54 -9.55 3.50 -4.96
CA GLU A 54 -10.65 3.59 -4.01
C GLU A 54 -10.66 2.39 -3.06
N ALA A 55 -10.64 2.65 -1.75
CA ALA A 55 -10.64 1.62 -0.73
C ALA A 55 -11.23 2.10 0.61
N ASP A 56 -11.88 1.18 1.32
CA ASP A 56 -12.24 1.34 2.73
C ASP A 56 -11.30 0.56 3.66
N PHE A 57 -10.95 1.17 4.77
CA PHE A 57 -10.15 0.58 5.85
C PHE A 57 -10.95 0.65 7.15
N SER A 58 -10.89 -0.41 7.96
CA SER A 58 -11.48 -0.39 9.31
C SER A 58 -10.67 -1.20 10.31
N ASP A 59 -10.78 -0.86 11.59
CA ASP A 59 -10.11 -1.56 12.68
C ASP A 59 -10.92 -1.51 13.98
N ASN A 60 -10.74 -2.51 14.85
CA ASN A 60 -11.43 -2.60 16.14
C ASN A 60 -10.97 -1.57 17.16
N GLU A 61 -9.74 -1.05 17.09
CA GLU A 61 -9.24 -0.01 17.98
C GLU A 61 -8.84 1.27 17.26
N MET A 62 -7.87 1.21 16.35
CA MET A 62 -7.32 2.39 15.68
C MET A 62 -6.44 2.02 14.49
N LEU A 63 -6.71 2.62 13.34
CA LEU A 63 -5.84 2.54 12.17
C LEU A 63 -4.53 3.30 12.41
N GLY A 64 -3.46 2.84 11.75
CA GLY A 64 -2.16 3.50 11.72
C GLY A 64 -1.87 4.09 10.35
N SER A 65 -1.62 3.22 9.37
CA SER A 65 -1.29 3.64 8.00
C SER A 65 -1.69 2.58 6.98
N TYR A 66 -1.78 2.98 5.72
CA TYR A 66 -1.77 2.03 4.61
C TYR A 66 -0.59 2.29 3.67
N MET A 67 -0.20 1.26 2.92
CA MET A 67 0.86 1.33 1.93
C MET A 67 0.41 0.67 0.64
N VAL A 68 0.56 1.38 -0.47
CA VAL A 68 0.35 0.85 -1.81
C VAL A 68 1.71 0.54 -2.42
N GLU A 69 1.87 -0.68 -2.93
CA GLU A 69 3.04 -1.12 -3.65
C GLU A 69 2.64 -1.75 -4.99
N ILE A 70 3.27 -1.31 -6.08
CA ILE A 70 3.09 -1.89 -7.42
C ILE A 70 4.45 -2.35 -7.91
N HIS A 71 4.55 -3.61 -8.32
CA HIS A 71 5.78 -4.15 -8.91
C HIS A 71 5.47 -5.14 -10.03
N ASN A 72 6.42 -5.31 -10.96
CA ASN A 72 6.22 -6.15 -12.12
C ASN A 72 6.09 -7.63 -11.75
N ASN A 73 5.13 -8.32 -12.36
CA ASN A 73 4.94 -9.77 -12.27
C ASN A 73 5.45 -10.46 -13.53
N PHE A 74 6.73 -10.26 -13.86
CA PHE A 74 7.32 -10.83 -15.07
C PHE A 74 7.96 -12.19 -14.80
N ASP A 75 7.28 -13.04 -14.02
CA ASP A 75 7.76 -14.33 -13.51
C ASP A 75 8.02 -15.39 -14.61
N GLY A 76 7.79 -15.04 -15.88
CA GLY A 76 8.18 -15.83 -17.04
C GLY A 76 7.23 -16.97 -17.39
N HIS A 77 6.05 -17.04 -16.76
CA HIS A 77 5.12 -18.16 -16.95
C HIS A 77 3.88 -17.87 -17.82
N ASP A 78 3.70 -16.64 -18.31
CA ASP A 78 2.56 -16.31 -19.18
C ASP A 78 2.95 -16.00 -20.63
N HIS A 79 2.46 -16.84 -21.55
CA HIS A 79 2.67 -16.72 -22.99
C HIS A 79 1.87 -15.59 -23.67
N LYS A 80 1.24 -14.69 -22.91
CA LYS A 80 0.37 -13.65 -23.48
C LYS A 80 0.96 -12.25 -23.52
N VAL A 81 1.94 -11.93 -22.69
CA VAL A 81 2.61 -10.63 -22.74
C VAL A 81 4.09 -10.78 -22.41
N ALA A 82 4.81 -11.53 -23.25
CA ALA A 82 6.14 -11.04 -23.61
C ALA A 82 5.90 -9.79 -24.48
N ALA A 83 5.36 -8.72 -23.88
CA ALA A 83 5.34 -7.40 -24.49
C ALA A 83 6.77 -7.21 -24.95
N THR A 84 6.92 -7.09 -26.26
CA THR A 84 8.19 -6.81 -26.91
C THR A 84 8.75 -5.64 -26.13
N ARG A 85 9.78 -5.86 -25.30
CA ARG A 85 10.30 -4.84 -24.41
C ARG A 85 10.77 -3.72 -25.32
N ALA A 86 9.91 -2.71 -25.50
CA ALA A 86 10.17 -1.66 -26.44
C ALA A 86 11.47 -1.00 -25.99
N GLU A 87 12.39 -0.73 -26.92
CA GLU A 87 13.65 -0.09 -26.58
C GLU A 87 13.35 1.19 -25.79
N GLY A 88 13.88 1.29 -24.56
CA GLY A 88 13.65 2.42 -23.65
C GLY A 88 12.49 2.27 -22.65
N SER A 89 11.77 1.15 -22.63
CA SER A 89 10.78 0.86 -21.57
C SER A 89 11.43 0.28 -20.31
N GLU A 90 10.94 0.71 -19.15
CA GLU A 90 11.40 0.28 -17.82
C GLU A 90 10.24 -0.29 -16.97
N PRO A 91 10.44 -1.38 -16.22
CA PRO A 91 9.42 -1.90 -15.32
C PRO A 91 8.99 -0.84 -14.30
N PHE A 92 7.67 -0.64 -14.16
CA PHE A 92 7.14 0.29 -13.18
C PHE A 92 7.29 -0.26 -11.77
N PHE A 93 7.72 0.60 -10.84
CA PHE A 93 7.73 0.32 -9.42
C PHE A 93 7.16 1.52 -8.68
N PHE A 94 6.18 1.26 -7.82
CA PHE A 94 5.60 2.27 -6.95
C PHE A 94 5.56 1.75 -5.52
N LYS A 95 5.85 2.63 -4.56
CA LYS A 95 5.71 2.34 -3.14
C LYS A 95 5.48 3.63 -2.38
N LYS A 96 4.32 3.76 -1.75
CA LYS A 96 3.97 4.94 -0.95
C LYS A 96 3.12 4.56 0.26
N SER A 97 3.41 5.18 1.38
CA SER A 97 2.65 5.06 2.63
C SER A 97 1.82 6.31 2.87
N TYR A 98 0.66 6.11 3.48
CA TYR A 98 -0.34 7.13 3.75
C TYR A 98 -0.83 6.98 5.19
N ASP A 99 -1.05 8.12 5.85
CA ASP A 99 -1.45 8.15 7.26
C ASP A 99 -2.96 7.93 7.41
N LEU A 100 -3.34 7.04 8.33
CA LEU A 100 -4.73 6.82 8.77
C LEU A 100 -4.86 7.06 10.28
N SER A 101 -3.83 7.64 10.93
CA SER A 101 -3.79 7.78 12.37
C SER A 101 -5.00 8.54 12.92
N GLY A 102 -5.51 8.09 14.06
CA GLY A 102 -6.68 8.69 14.71
C GLY A 102 -8.04 8.29 14.13
N GLN A 103 -8.07 7.39 13.14
CA GLN A 103 -9.30 6.91 12.52
C GLN A 103 -9.56 5.44 12.86
N ARG A 104 -10.82 5.06 13.03
CA ARG A 104 -11.27 3.66 13.15
C ARG A 104 -11.81 3.10 11.84
N ASN A 105 -12.33 3.98 11.00
CA ASN A 105 -12.79 3.69 9.65
C ASN A 105 -12.30 4.83 8.77
N ALA A 106 -11.83 4.50 7.56
CA ALA A 106 -11.36 5.47 6.59
C ALA A 106 -11.84 5.06 5.21
N HIS A 107 -12.44 6.00 4.49
CA HIS A 107 -12.68 5.89 3.06
C HIS A 107 -11.61 6.71 2.34
N VAL A 108 -10.91 6.09 1.40
CA VAL A 108 -9.82 6.72 0.65
C VAL A 108 -10.14 6.68 -0.83
N HIS A 109 -10.05 7.84 -1.46
CA HIS A 109 -10.24 8.05 -2.89
C HIS A 109 -9.17 9.02 -3.39
N HIS A 110 -8.29 8.60 -4.30
CA HIS A 110 -7.25 9.47 -4.87
C HIS A 110 -6.70 9.01 -6.22
N HIS A 111 -5.98 9.92 -6.88
CA HIS A 111 -5.36 9.75 -8.20
C HIS A 111 -3.85 10.03 -8.21
N ASP A 112 -3.17 9.91 -7.08
CA ASP A 112 -1.77 10.35 -6.95
C ASP A 112 -0.72 9.33 -7.42
N ILE A 113 -1.18 8.13 -7.81
CA ILE A 113 -0.34 7.07 -8.37
C ILE A 113 -0.26 7.31 -9.88
N VAL A 114 0.89 7.81 -10.35
CA VAL A 114 1.11 8.10 -11.78
C VAL A 114 1.97 7.01 -12.42
N ILE A 115 1.45 6.36 -13.45
CA ILE A 115 2.20 5.39 -14.25
C ILE A 115 3.03 6.16 -15.30
N PRO A 116 4.37 6.08 -15.29
CA PRO A 116 5.22 6.78 -16.26
C PRO A 116 4.93 6.33 -17.70
N ALA A 117 5.04 7.26 -18.66
CA ALA A 117 4.81 6.96 -20.08
C ALA A 117 5.77 5.90 -20.68
N ASN A 118 6.91 5.65 -20.03
CA ASN A 118 7.89 4.63 -20.41
C ASN A 118 7.78 3.34 -19.59
N ALA A 119 6.71 3.15 -18.81
CA ALA A 119 6.46 1.89 -18.10
C ALA A 119 6.38 0.73 -19.09
N THR A 120 7.04 -0.39 -18.79
CA THR A 120 6.93 -1.61 -19.61
C THR A 120 5.51 -2.19 -19.51
N PRO A 121 4.79 -2.38 -20.62
CA PRO A 121 3.49 -3.06 -20.60
C PRO A 121 3.59 -4.49 -20.10
N GLY A 122 2.55 -4.99 -19.43
CA GLY A 122 2.50 -6.38 -18.94
C GLY A 122 1.79 -6.53 -17.60
N ASN A 123 1.96 -7.70 -16.97
CA ASN A 123 1.34 -8.03 -15.70
C ASN A 123 2.12 -7.46 -14.51
N TYR A 124 1.41 -6.89 -13.55
CA TYR A 124 1.93 -6.32 -12.31
C TYR A 124 1.13 -6.82 -11.11
N HIS A 125 1.77 -6.84 -9.94
CA HIS A 125 1.10 -7.01 -8.65
C HIS A 125 0.82 -5.66 -8.04
N LEU A 126 -0.42 -5.43 -7.64
CA LEU A 126 -0.84 -4.33 -6.78
C LEU A 126 -1.07 -4.87 -5.37
N MET A 127 -0.34 -4.36 -4.39
CA MET A 127 -0.34 -4.80 -3.00
C MET A 127 -0.73 -3.65 -2.08
N ILE A 128 -1.77 -3.86 -1.27
CA ILE A 128 -2.27 -2.88 -0.29
C ILE A 128 -2.07 -3.47 1.09
N TYR A 129 -1.18 -2.86 1.86
CA TYR A 129 -0.96 -3.19 3.26
C TYR A 129 -1.69 -2.19 4.13
N CYS A 130 -2.35 -2.64 5.19
CA CYS A 130 -2.89 -1.78 6.23
C CYS A 130 -2.31 -2.22 7.58
N THR A 131 -1.73 -1.27 8.30
CA THR A 131 -1.17 -1.47 9.63
C THR A 131 -1.93 -0.61 10.64
N ASP A 132 -2.44 -1.23 11.69
CA ASP A 132 -3.13 -0.53 12.79
C ASP A 132 -2.12 0.17 13.74
N ALA A 133 -2.62 0.85 14.76
CA ALA A 133 -1.79 1.55 15.75
C ALA A 133 -1.02 0.60 16.69
N ALA A 134 -1.47 -0.66 16.83
CA ALA A 134 -0.84 -1.70 17.65
C ALA A 134 0.25 -2.48 16.87
N GLY A 135 0.30 -2.32 15.55
CA GLY A 135 1.24 -2.96 14.65
C GLY A 135 0.72 -4.23 13.97
N ASN A 136 -0.57 -4.61 14.12
CA ASN A 136 -1.12 -5.72 13.34
C ASN A 136 -1.33 -5.28 11.89
N GLN A 137 -1.20 -6.23 10.97
CA GLN A 137 -1.19 -5.94 9.53
C GLN A 137 -2.05 -6.91 8.73
N SER A 138 -2.81 -6.33 7.80
CA SER A 138 -3.53 -7.01 6.72
C SER A 138 -2.97 -6.63 5.36
N LEU A 139 -3.22 -7.50 4.38
CA LEU A 139 -2.76 -7.37 3.00
C LEU A 139 -3.89 -7.79 2.05
N VAL A 140 -4.11 -6.98 1.02
CA VAL A 140 -4.86 -7.34 -0.20
C VAL A 140 -3.91 -7.27 -1.38
N ALA A 141 -4.01 -8.25 -2.29
CA ALA A 141 -3.22 -8.32 -3.51
C ALA A 141 -4.16 -8.43 -4.72
N ARG A 142 -3.82 -7.72 -5.80
CA ARG A 142 -4.50 -7.78 -7.11
C ARG A 142 -3.47 -8.00 -8.21
N SER A 143 -3.87 -8.79 -9.21
CA SER A 143 -3.17 -8.81 -10.49
C SER A 143 -3.72 -7.69 -11.36
N ILE A 144 -2.87 -6.85 -11.91
CA ILE A 144 -3.27 -5.77 -12.83
C ILE A 144 -2.42 -5.84 -14.10
N VAL A 145 -2.92 -5.26 -15.19
CA VAL A 145 -2.21 -5.19 -16.48
C VAL A 145 -1.91 -3.73 -16.79
N LEU A 146 -0.66 -3.40 -17.13
CA LEU A 146 -0.33 -2.09 -17.67
C LEU A 146 -0.32 -2.14 -19.19
N SER A 147 -1.05 -1.24 -19.84
CA SER A 147 -1.06 -1.13 -21.31
C SER A 147 -1.20 0.32 -21.79
N HIS A 148 -0.94 0.55 -23.07
CA HIS A 148 -1.21 1.84 -23.72
C HIS A 148 -2.65 1.96 -24.25
N GLU A 149 -3.40 0.86 -24.27
CA GLU A 149 -4.72 0.74 -24.92
C GLU A 149 -5.89 0.78 -23.92
N ALA A 150 -5.61 0.66 -22.62
CA ALA A 150 -6.60 0.79 -21.57
C ALA A 150 -7.42 2.08 -21.73
N GLU A 151 -8.74 1.98 -21.60
CA GLU A 151 -9.62 3.15 -21.62
C GLU A 151 -9.35 4.03 -20.39
N HIS A 152 -9.56 5.34 -20.50
CA HIS A 152 -9.58 6.19 -19.31
C HIS A 152 -10.83 5.81 -18.50
N HIS A 153 -10.65 5.39 -17.25
CA HIS A 153 -11.73 5.30 -16.30
C HIS A 153 -12.26 6.73 -16.09
N HIS A 154 -13.39 7.05 -16.71
CA HIS A 154 -14.07 8.33 -16.54
C HIS A 154 -14.94 8.23 -15.29
N GLU A 155 -14.70 9.11 -14.31
CA GLU A 155 -15.64 9.33 -13.20
C GLU A 155 -17.03 9.60 -13.77
N HIS A 156 -17.99 8.71 -13.48
CA HIS A 156 -19.40 9.02 -13.66
C HIS A 156 -19.78 10.04 -12.58
N GLY A 157 -19.62 11.33 -12.90
CA GLY A 157 -20.14 12.41 -12.08
C GLY A 157 -21.65 12.24 -11.90
N GLU A 158 -22.09 12.09 -10.66
CA GLU A 158 -23.51 12.17 -10.34
C GLU A 158 -24.00 13.60 -10.64
N GLU A 159 -24.78 13.73 -11.71
CA GLU A 159 -25.57 14.92 -12.00
C GLU A 159 -26.63 15.07 -10.91
N HIS A 160 -26.34 15.87 -9.88
CA HIS A 160 -27.38 16.42 -9.00
C HIS A 160 -28.12 17.52 -9.77
N ASP A 161 -29.27 17.14 -10.36
CA ASP A 161 -30.27 18.07 -10.87
C ASP A 161 -30.91 18.84 -9.70
N ASP A 162 -30.31 19.95 -9.29
CA ASP A 162 -30.98 20.97 -8.47
C ASP A 162 -31.84 21.87 -9.38
N GLU A 163 -33.06 21.43 -9.68
CA GLU A 163 -34.09 22.29 -10.28
C GLU A 163 -34.51 23.39 -9.30
N HIS A 164 -34.00 24.59 -9.54
CA HIS A 164 -34.54 25.85 -9.04
C HIS A 164 -36.00 26.04 -9.48
N HIS A 165 -36.90 26.24 -8.51
CA HIS A 165 -38.17 26.93 -8.76
C HIS A 165 -38.44 27.94 -7.65
N ASP A 166 -37.92 29.15 -7.85
CA ASP A 166 -38.44 30.37 -7.22
C ASP A 166 -39.75 30.76 -7.90
N HIS A 167 -40.82 30.94 -7.12
CA HIS A 167 -41.97 31.74 -7.54
C HIS A 167 -42.46 32.63 -6.40
N HIS A 168 -41.96 33.87 -6.46
CA HIS A 168 -42.63 35.15 -6.22
C HIS A 168 -43.80 35.22 -5.22
N GLU A 169 -43.55 35.96 -4.14
CA GLU A 169 -44.56 36.70 -3.38
C GLU A 169 -45.07 37.90 -4.20
N ASP A 170 -46.39 38.08 -4.24
CA ASP A 170 -47.13 39.36 -4.25
C ASP A 170 -48.55 39.11 -3.66
#